data_AF-A0A8W8JAN4-F1
#
_entry.id   AF-A0A8W8JAN4-F1
#
_cell.length_a   1.000
_cell.length_b   1.000
_cell.length_c   1.000
_cell.angle_alpha   90.00
_cell.angle_beta   90.00
_cell.angle_gamma   90.00
#
_symmetry.space_group_name_H-M   'P 1'
#
loop_
_entity.id
_entity.type
_entity.pdbx_description
1 polymer ?
#
loop_
_entity_poly.entity_id
_entity_poly.type
_entity_poly.pdbx_seq_one_letter_code
_entity_poly.pdbx_strand_id
1 'polypeptide(L)'
;MYFGHIHMLKLISILNKKWTYEKNGSIRSSLNLREANEIPGYFFKDDALRLHGAIQQYVSEYTTHYYRNSDLNVLSDQEIQAFREELVRPRSMNEGGGCGMNGIPEFDNLENLVDVLTNFIYICSVEPNFAATLHGHPSDVVIGLNASMPNGKEFFSAISVMKILTLVLTNSLGNYKCTYLKSMDMDGRIFVKNFQQNLQDIRKEIYERNADIIKRNNKNQVQEYTYEWLLPDRVLNSISI
;
A
#
# COMPACT_ATOMS: atom_id res chain seq x y z
N MET A 1 -14.83 -25.26 -6.46
CA MET A 1 -13.82 -25.40 -7.52
C MET A 1 -12.50 -24.88 -6.95
N TYR A 2 -11.54 -25.75 -6.67
CA TYR A 2 -10.23 -25.35 -6.16
C TYR A 2 -9.39 -24.79 -7.31
N PHE A 3 -8.84 -23.59 -7.15
CA PHE A 3 -7.87 -23.03 -8.09
C PHE A 3 -6.49 -23.61 -7.79
N GLY A 4 -6.13 -24.71 -8.46
CA GLY A 4 -4.76 -25.21 -8.43
C GLY A 4 -3.76 -24.21 -9.02
N HIS A 5 -2.45 -24.47 -8.87
CA HIS A 5 -1.39 -23.55 -9.26
C HIS A 5 -1.50 -23.04 -10.71
N ILE A 6 -1.84 -23.91 -11.68
CA ILE A 6 -2.04 -23.52 -13.09
C ILE A 6 -3.15 -22.48 -13.23
N HIS A 7 -4.26 -22.66 -12.54
CA HIS A 7 -5.38 -21.73 -12.62
C HIS A 7 -5.08 -20.41 -11.92
N MET A 8 -4.36 -20.45 -10.79
CA MET A 8 -3.87 -19.23 -10.12
C MET A 8 -2.94 -18.43 -11.02
N LEU A 9 -1.95 -19.08 -11.66
CA LEU A 9 -1.05 -18.43 -12.62
C LEU A 9 -1.82 -17.87 -13.83
N LYS A 10 -2.87 -18.57 -14.30
CA LYS A 10 -3.73 -18.08 -15.38
C LYS A 10 -4.51 -16.82 -14.95
N LEU A 11 -5.08 -16.79 -13.75
CA LEU A 11 -5.75 -15.60 -13.21
C LEU A 11 -4.79 -14.42 -13.09
N ILE A 12 -3.60 -14.65 -12.53
CA ILE A 12 -2.54 -13.63 -12.44
C ILE A 12 -2.16 -13.12 -13.84
N SER A 13 -2.03 -14.02 -14.83
CA SER A 13 -1.73 -13.62 -16.21
C SER A 13 -2.83 -12.76 -16.85
N ILE A 14 -4.10 -13.06 -16.57
CA ILE A 14 -5.24 -12.31 -17.09
C ILE A 14 -5.30 -10.93 -16.43
N LEU A 15 -5.10 -10.86 -15.12
CA LEU A 15 -5.08 -9.62 -14.36
C LEU A 15 -3.93 -8.73 -14.82
N ASN A 16 -2.71 -9.26 -14.96
CA ASN A 16 -1.55 -8.50 -15.43
C ASN A 16 -1.77 -7.86 -16.81
N LYS A 17 -2.53 -8.51 -17.71
CA LYS A 17 -2.88 -7.94 -19.02
C LYS A 17 -3.87 -6.77 -18.94
N LYS A 18 -4.71 -6.76 -17.91
CA LYS A 18 -5.77 -5.75 -17.72
C LYS A 18 -5.35 -4.62 -16.79
N TRP A 19 -4.37 -4.88 -15.92
CA TRP A 19 -3.88 -3.92 -14.96
C TRP A 19 -3.18 -2.76 -15.68
N THR A 20 -3.58 -1.53 -15.36
CA THR A 20 -2.91 -0.31 -15.82
C THR A 20 -2.71 0.62 -14.64
N TYR A 21 -1.59 1.33 -14.63
CA TYR A 21 -1.24 2.26 -13.56
C TYR A 21 -2.31 3.34 -13.36
N GLU A 22 -2.81 3.95 -14.44
CA GLU A 22 -3.86 4.97 -14.39
C GLU A 22 -5.10 4.53 -13.59
N LYS A 23 -5.52 3.27 -13.75
CA LYS A 23 -6.75 2.74 -13.13
C LYS A 23 -6.50 2.09 -11.77
N ASN A 24 -5.33 1.50 -11.59
CA ASN A 24 -5.06 0.59 -10.47
C ASN A 24 -3.92 1.05 -9.56
N GLY A 25 -3.11 2.02 -9.99
CA GLY A 25 -1.96 2.51 -9.22
C GLY A 25 -2.34 3.41 -8.06
N SER A 26 -3.46 4.14 -8.16
CA SER A 26 -3.91 5.06 -7.12
C SER A 26 -5.21 4.61 -6.45
N ILE A 27 -5.27 4.77 -5.12
CA ILE A 27 -6.53 4.61 -4.37
C ILE A 27 -7.63 5.55 -4.89
N ARG A 28 -7.29 6.77 -5.32
CA ARG A 28 -8.27 7.73 -5.86
C ARG A 28 -8.92 7.18 -7.13
N SER A 29 -8.11 6.71 -8.09
CA SER A 29 -8.61 6.06 -9.31
C SER A 29 -9.47 4.83 -8.98
N SER A 30 -9.03 4.00 -8.04
CA SER A 30 -9.78 2.81 -7.59
C SER A 30 -11.13 3.14 -6.97
N LEU A 31 -11.23 4.21 -6.18
CA LEU A 31 -12.48 4.66 -5.58
C LEU A 31 -13.42 5.28 -6.63
N ASN A 32 -12.88 6.09 -7.55
CA ASN A 32 -13.63 6.69 -8.66
C ASN A 32 -14.25 5.62 -9.55
N LEU A 33 -13.46 4.61 -9.96
CA LEU A 33 -13.91 3.51 -10.81
C LEU A 33 -15.06 2.71 -10.16
N ARG A 34 -15.06 2.61 -8.83
CA ARG A 34 -16.07 1.89 -8.04
C ARG A 34 -17.21 2.78 -7.55
N GLU A 35 -17.18 4.07 -7.89
CA GLU A 35 -18.14 5.08 -7.39
C GLU A 35 -18.24 5.09 -5.85
N ALA A 36 -17.12 4.82 -5.17
CA ALA A 36 -17.08 4.56 -3.73
C ALA A 36 -16.67 5.76 -2.88
N ASN A 37 -16.50 6.94 -3.50
CA ASN A 37 -16.02 8.15 -2.81
C ASN A 37 -16.98 8.64 -1.73
N GLU A 38 -18.28 8.58 -1.99
CA GLU A 38 -19.31 9.17 -1.12
C GLU A 38 -19.91 8.17 -0.12
N ILE A 39 -19.41 6.93 -0.07
CA ILE A 39 -19.94 5.91 0.85
C ILE A 39 -19.63 6.33 2.31
N PRO A 40 -20.65 6.58 3.15
CA PRO A 40 -20.45 6.93 4.55
C PRO A 40 -20.02 5.69 5.35
N GLY A 41 -19.19 5.90 6.39
CA GLY A 41 -18.70 4.82 7.24
C GLY A 41 -17.69 3.88 6.57
N TYR A 42 -17.20 4.22 5.36
CA TYR A 42 -16.14 3.46 4.70
C TYR A 42 -14.76 3.82 5.28
N PHE A 43 -14.50 3.42 6.52
CA PHE A 43 -13.30 3.86 7.26
C PHE A 43 -11.96 3.50 6.61
N PHE A 44 -11.88 2.40 5.85
CA PHE A 44 -10.69 2.11 5.03
C PHE A 44 -10.40 3.24 4.04
N LYS A 45 -11.43 3.72 3.31
CA LYS A 45 -11.30 4.82 2.34
C LYS A 45 -10.78 6.07 3.04
N ASP A 46 -11.41 6.45 4.15
CA ASP A 46 -11.08 7.69 4.87
C ASP A 46 -9.63 7.66 5.39
N ASP A 47 -9.22 6.56 6.03
CA ASP A 47 -7.87 6.42 6.58
C ASP A 47 -6.81 6.28 5.49
N ALA A 48 -7.11 5.50 4.44
CA ALA A 48 -6.18 5.29 3.34
C ALA A 48 -5.95 6.56 2.53
N LEU A 49 -6.96 7.41 2.31
CA LEU A 49 -6.80 8.71 1.65
C LEU A 49 -5.93 9.67 2.47
N ARG A 50 -6.06 9.64 3.80
CA ARG A 50 -5.23 10.46 4.70
C ARG A 50 -3.78 10.00 4.69
N LEU A 51 -3.54 8.69 4.78
CA LEU A 51 -2.20 8.11 4.68
C LEU A 51 -1.57 8.37 3.31
N HIS A 52 -2.34 8.18 2.23
CA HIS A 52 -1.90 8.50 0.86
C HIS A 52 -1.48 9.97 0.75
N GLY A 53 -2.28 10.89 1.30
CA GLY A 53 -1.94 12.32 1.35
C GLY A 53 -0.66 12.62 2.13
N ALA A 54 -0.46 12.00 3.30
CA ALA A 54 0.77 12.17 4.07
C ALA A 54 2.01 11.62 3.34
N ILE A 55 1.88 10.47 2.65
CA ILE A 55 2.94 9.91 1.80
C ILE A 55 3.21 10.86 0.64
N GLN A 56 2.17 11.38 -0.03
CA GLN A 56 2.31 12.29 -1.16
C GLN A 56 3.03 13.57 -0.75
N GLN A 57 2.70 14.13 0.41
CA GLN A 57 3.40 15.30 0.95
C GLN A 57 4.88 14.99 1.21
N TYR A 58 5.18 13.86 1.88
CA TYR A 58 6.55 13.45 2.15
C TYR A 58 7.38 13.27 0.86
N VAL A 59 6.83 12.57 -0.13
CA VAL A 59 7.47 12.36 -1.43
C VAL A 59 7.65 13.68 -2.17
N SER A 60 6.65 14.56 -2.13
CA SER A 60 6.72 15.88 -2.76
C SER A 60 7.81 16.76 -2.14
N GLU A 61 7.88 16.84 -0.81
CA GLU A 61 8.93 17.58 -0.08
C GLU A 61 10.33 17.08 -0.47
N TYR A 62 10.51 15.76 -0.48
CA TYR A 62 11.78 15.12 -0.82
C TYR A 62 12.16 15.40 -2.28
N THR A 63 11.29 15.03 -3.22
CA THR A 63 11.55 15.08 -4.66
C THR A 63 11.77 16.52 -5.12
N THR A 64 10.90 17.44 -4.70
CA THR A 64 11.01 18.87 -5.05
C THR A 64 12.32 19.47 -4.52
N HIS A 65 12.77 19.08 -3.32
CA HIS A 65 14.02 19.56 -2.77
C HIS A 65 15.23 19.09 -3.59
N TYR A 66 15.38 17.77 -3.82
CA TYR A 66 16.58 17.22 -4.48
C TYR A 66 16.64 17.54 -5.97
N TYR A 67 15.50 17.62 -6.66
CA TYR A 67 15.45 18.09 -8.05
C TYR A 67 15.33 19.62 -8.16
N ARG A 68 15.43 20.36 -7.04
CA ARG A 68 15.41 21.84 -6.99
C ARG A 68 14.20 22.45 -7.69
N ASN A 69 13.04 21.82 -7.54
CA ASN A 69 11.79 22.23 -8.16
C ASN A 69 11.91 22.45 -9.68
N SER A 70 12.63 21.54 -10.37
CA SER A 70 12.88 21.64 -11.80
C SER A 70 12.60 20.33 -12.53
N ASP A 71 11.62 20.37 -13.43
CA ASP A 71 11.29 19.26 -14.33
C ASP A 71 12.47 18.89 -15.25
N LEU A 72 13.29 19.87 -15.64
CA LEU A 72 14.51 19.63 -16.42
C LEU A 72 15.51 18.74 -15.67
N ASN A 73 15.62 18.89 -14.34
CA ASN A 73 16.51 18.04 -13.56
C ASN A 73 16.01 16.59 -13.54
N VAL A 74 14.69 16.37 -13.48
CA VAL A 74 14.07 15.02 -13.56
C VAL A 74 14.31 14.41 -14.95
N LEU A 75 14.09 15.18 -16.01
CA LEU A 75 14.34 14.76 -17.40
C LEU A 75 15.80 14.39 -17.65
N SER A 76 16.73 15.12 -17.03
CA SER A 76 18.17 14.90 -17.23
C SER A 76 18.76 13.76 -16.39
N ASP A 77 18.01 13.24 -15.41
CA ASP A 77 18.47 12.20 -14.51
C ASP A 77 18.34 10.82 -15.17
N GLN A 78 19.46 10.30 -15.65
CA GLN A 78 19.50 9.02 -16.34
C GLN A 78 19.12 7.84 -15.45
N GLU A 79 19.32 7.91 -14.13
CA GLU A 79 19.01 6.81 -13.22
C GLU A 79 17.49 6.67 -13.05
N ILE A 80 16.77 7.79 -12.88
CA ILE A 80 15.30 7.74 -12.75
C ILE A 80 14.63 7.39 -14.08
N GLN A 81 15.18 7.85 -15.22
CA GLN A 81 14.70 7.43 -16.54
C GLN A 81 14.92 5.93 -16.76
N ALA A 82 16.11 5.41 -16.46
CA ALA A 82 16.41 3.98 -16.57
C ALA A 82 15.55 3.13 -15.62
N PHE A 83 15.27 3.62 -14.40
CA PHE A 83 14.34 2.96 -13.49
C PHE A 83 12.94 2.83 -14.12
N ARG A 84 12.42 3.90 -14.71
CA ARG A 84 11.14 3.85 -15.43
C ARG A 84 11.17 2.88 -16.60
N GLU A 85 12.22 2.93 -17.41
CA GLU A 85 12.41 2.04 -18.55
C GLU A 85 12.33 0.58 -18.11
N GLU A 86 12.95 0.22 -16.98
CA GLU A 86 12.88 -1.12 -16.41
C GLU A 86 11.45 -1.52 -16.00
N LEU A 87 10.68 -0.60 -15.42
CA LEU A 87 9.29 -0.85 -15.03
C LEU A 87 8.39 -1.16 -16.23
N VAL A 88 8.53 -0.40 -17.32
CA VAL A 88 7.66 -0.55 -18.49
C VAL A 88 8.15 -1.60 -19.48
N ARG A 89 9.46 -1.92 -19.48
CA ARG A 89 10.05 -2.88 -20.41
C ARG A 89 9.32 -4.22 -20.31
N PRO A 90 8.92 -4.82 -21.45
CA PRO A 90 8.20 -6.08 -21.45
C PRO A 90 8.90 -7.17 -20.65
N ARG A 91 8.09 -7.99 -19.97
CA ARG A 91 8.60 -9.19 -19.31
C ARG A 91 9.19 -10.13 -20.35
N SER A 92 10.38 -10.64 -20.06
CA SER A 92 11.05 -11.66 -20.87
C SER A 92 11.60 -12.73 -19.94
N MET A 93 11.51 -13.99 -20.36
CA MET A 93 12.18 -15.11 -19.68
C MET A 93 13.66 -15.23 -20.09
N ASN A 94 14.09 -14.43 -21.07
CA ASN A 94 15.48 -14.30 -21.48
C ASN A 94 16.12 -13.08 -20.82
N GLU A 95 17.45 -12.98 -20.87
CA GLU A 95 18.19 -11.81 -20.38
C GLU A 95 17.64 -10.50 -20.98
N GLY A 96 17.53 -9.47 -20.13
CA GLY A 96 17.09 -8.13 -20.53
C GLY A 96 15.58 -7.85 -20.45
N GLY A 97 14.76 -8.73 -19.87
CA GLY A 97 13.35 -8.43 -19.57
C GLY A 97 13.15 -7.48 -18.39
N GLY A 98 12.05 -6.72 -18.39
CA GLY A 98 11.66 -5.84 -17.28
C GLY A 98 10.36 -6.23 -16.58
N CYS A 99 9.70 -5.29 -15.92
CA CYS A 99 8.48 -5.56 -15.13
C CYS A 99 7.19 -5.63 -15.97
N GLY A 100 7.18 -5.07 -17.18
CA GLY A 100 6.04 -5.04 -18.11
C GLY A 100 4.81 -4.34 -17.53
N MET A 101 5.01 -3.25 -16.77
CA MET A 101 3.92 -2.46 -16.21
C MET A 101 3.30 -1.57 -17.29
N ASN A 102 1.96 -1.57 -17.37
CA ASN A 102 1.23 -0.77 -18.35
C ASN A 102 0.83 0.59 -17.77
N GLY A 103 1.01 1.65 -18.55
CA GLY A 103 0.46 2.98 -18.27
C GLY A 103 1.22 3.81 -17.23
N ILE A 104 2.47 3.45 -16.91
CA ILE A 104 3.35 4.29 -16.09
C ILE A 104 3.63 5.59 -16.87
N PRO A 105 3.33 6.79 -16.33
CA PRO A 105 3.57 8.05 -17.02
C PRO A 105 5.07 8.29 -17.24
N GLU A 106 5.42 9.09 -18.25
CA GLU A 106 6.81 9.55 -18.44
C GLU A 106 7.28 10.35 -17.23
N PHE A 107 8.56 10.20 -16.86
CA PHE A 107 9.17 11.03 -15.81
C PHE A 107 9.74 12.31 -16.44
N ASP A 108 8.86 13.06 -17.08
CA ASP A 108 9.17 14.32 -17.73
C ASP A 108 8.96 15.55 -16.83
N ASN A 109 8.34 15.35 -15.67
CA ASN A 109 8.08 16.39 -14.69
C ASN A 109 8.00 15.82 -13.27
N LEU A 110 8.06 16.72 -12.28
CA LEU A 110 8.00 16.38 -10.86
C LEU A 110 6.65 15.77 -10.45
N GLU A 111 5.54 16.21 -11.05
CA GLU A 111 4.21 15.73 -10.71
C GLU A 111 4.07 14.22 -10.99
N ASN A 112 4.48 13.77 -12.18
CA ASN A 112 4.46 12.38 -12.58
C ASN A 112 5.36 11.52 -11.69
N LEU A 113 6.57 12.00 -11.38
CA LEU A 113 7.50 11.28 -10.51
C LEU A 113 6.95 11.16 -9.08
N VAL A 114 6.44 12.26 -8.52
CA VAL A 114 5.84 12.28 -7.17
C VAL A 114 4.63 11.35 -7.11
N ASP A 115 3.74 11.36 -8.12
CA ASP A 115 2.58 10.48 -8.16
C ASP A 115 2.98 9.00 -8.16
N VAL A 116 3.92 8.60 -9.04
CA VAL A 116 4.38 7.19 -9.13
C VAL A 116 5.05 6.73 -7.84
N LEU A 117 5.99 7.52 -7.29
CA LEU A 117 6.67 7.15 -6.05
C LEU A 117 5.70 7.10 -4.86
N THR A 118 4.74 8.02 -4.79
CA THR A 118 3.69 8.01 -3.77
C THR A 118 2.88 6.73 -3.82
N ASN A 119 2.41 6.37 -5.01
CA ASN A 119 1.58 5.19 -5.22
C ASN A 119 2.37 3.89 -4.96
N PHE A 120 3.66 3.85 -5.28
CA PHE A 120 4.53 2.72 -4.95
C PHE A 120 4.71 2.54 -3.45
N ILE A 121 5.02 3.63 -2.72
CA ILE A 121 5.12 3.57 -1.26
C ILE A 121 3.78 3.16 -0.66
N TYR A 122 2.67 3.73 -1.14
CA TYR A 122 1.31 3.40 -0.68
C TYR A 122 0.96 1.92 -0.89
N ILE A 123 1.18 1.36 -2.08
CA ILE A 123 0.92 -0.06 -2.38
C ILE A 123 1.78 -0.98 -1.51
N CYS A 124 3.04 -0.62 -1.30
CA CYS A 124 3.96 -1.41 -0.49
C CYS A 124 3.74 -1.28 1.02
N SER A 125 2.86 -0.39 1.49
CA SER A 125 2.66 -0.12 2.92
C SER A 125 1.20 -0.21 3.36
N VAL A 126 0.35 0.66 2.81
CA VAL A 126 -1.04 0.89 3.22
C VAL A 126 -1.99 -0.10 2.59
N GLU A 127 -1.75 -0.51 1.34
CA GLU A 127 -2.62 -1.49 0.71
C GLU A 127 -2.61 -2.82 1.49
N PRO A 128 -3.79 -3.42 1.74
CA PRO A 128 -3.88 -4.55 2.64
C PRO A 128 -3.20 -5.78 2.04
N ASN A 129 -2.07 -6.20 2.61
CA ASN A 129 -1.49 -7.51 2.37
C ASN A 129 -1.99 -8.51 3.42
N PHE A 130 -3.23 -8.99 3.25
CA PHE A 130 -3.78 -10.03 4.12
C PHE A 130 -3.76 -11.39 3.41
N ALA A 131 -2.73 -12.18 3.71
CA ALA A 131 -2.71 -13.59 3.34
C ALA A 131 -3.77 -14.34 4.16
N ALA A 132 -4.90 -14.68 3.54
CA ALA A 132 -5.85 -15.62 4.13
C ALA A 132 -5.27 -17.05 4.05
N THR A 133 -5.12 -17.72 5.19
CA THR A 133 -4.70 -19.13 5.23
C THR A 133 -5.93 -20.01 5.05
N LEU A 134 -5.98 -20.84 4.00
CA LEU A 134 -7.04 -21.84 3.81
C LEU A 134 -6.65 -23.16 4.51
N HIS A 135 -7.65 -23.90 5.00
CA HIS A 135 -7.47 -25.29 5.44
C HIS A 135 -7.26 -26.22 4.23
N GLY A 136 -6.43 -27.24 4.43
CA GLY A 136 -6.12 -28.25 3.42
C GLY A 136 -5.09 -27.79 2.38
N HIS A 137 -4.63 -28.72 1.54
CA HIS A 137 -3.74 -28.41 0.44
C HIS A 137 -4.51 -28.04 -0.84
N PRO A 138 -3.96 -27.17 -1.70
CA PRO A 138 -4.57 -26.85 -3.00
C PRO A 138 -4.81 -28.06 -3.92
N SER A 139 -4.14 -29.19 -3.64
CA SER A 139 -4.30 -30.48 -4.31
C SER A 139 -5.50 -31.29 -3.82
N ASP A 140 -6.12 -30.92 -2.69
CA ASP A 140 -7.17 -31.70 -2.06
C ASP A 140 -8.50 -31.46 -2.78
N VAL A 141 -8.76 -32.29 -3.80
CA VAL A 141 -9.93 -32.21 -4.70
C VAL A 141 -11.28 -32.31 -3.96
N VAL A 142 -11.26 -32.78 -2.70
CA VAL A 142 -12.44 -33.22 -1.94
C VAL A 142 -12.95 -32.17 -0.95
N ILE A 143 -12.14 -31.20 -0.53
CA ILE A 143 -12.56 -30.22 0.47
C ILE A 143 -13.35 -29.11 -0.26
N GLY A 144 -14.62 -28.94 0.09
CA GLY A 144 -15.43 -27.82 -0.43
C GLY A 144 -14.91 -26.50 0.12
N LEU A 145 -15.01 -25.41 -0.65
CA LEU A 145 -14.46 -24.08 -0.29
C LEU A 145 -14.87 -23.63 1.12
N ASN A 146 -16.12 -23.89 1.53
CA ASN A 146 -16.61 -23.54 2.86
C ASN A 146 -15.89 -24.29 4.00
N ALA A 147 -15.46 -25.54 3.75
CA ALA A 147 -14.69 -26.32 4.71
C ALA A 147 -13.20 -25.92 4.71
N SER A 148 -12.73 -25.28 3.63
CA SER A 148 -11.38 -24.74 3.50
C SER A 148 -11.23 -23.34 4.08
N MET A 149 -12.32 -22.60 4.29
CA MET A 149 -12.26 -21.25 4.81
C MET A 149 -11.93 -21.27 6.31
N PRO A 150 -10.92 -20.52 6.77
CA PRO A 150 -10.67 -20.36 8.21
C PRO A 150 -11.89 -19.72 8.86
N ASN A 151 -12.22 -20.15 10.07
CA ASN A 151 -13.22 -19.45 10.86
C ASN A 151 -12.68 -18.08 11.32
N GLY A 152 -13.57 -17.18 11.75
CA GLY A 152 -13.18 -15.81 12.10
C GLY A 152 -12.04 -15.73 13.11
N LYS A 153 -11.98 -16.61 14.11
CA LYS A 153 -10.90 -16.63 15.11
C LYS A 153 -9.56 -16.99 14.47
N GLU A 154 -9.55 -18.03 13.64
CA GLU A 154 -8.35 -18.49 12.93
C GLU A 154 -7.82 -17.43 11.98
N PHE A 155 -8.72 -16.75 11.27
CA PHE A 155 -8.37 -15.63 10.41
C PHE A 155 -7.69 -14.51 11.20
N PHE A 156 -8.26 -14.09 12.34
CA PHE A 156 -7.64 -13.08 13.21
C PHE A 156 -6.31 -13.53 13.81
N SER A 157 -6.17 -14.81 14.17
CA SER A 157 -4.91 -15.37 14.65
C SER A 157 -3.84 -15.39 13.56
N ALA A 158 -4.18 -15.81 12.34
CA ALA A 158 -3.26 -15.80 11.20
C ALA A 158 -2.77 -14.38 10.89
N ILE A 159 -3.67 -13.39 10.90
CA ILE A 159 -3.31 -11.98 10.74
C ILE A 159 -2.35 -11.52 11.84
N SER A 160 -2.63 -11.90 13.09
CA SER A 160 -1.81 -11.53 14.24
C SER A 160 -0.40 -12.14 14.14
N VAL A 161 -0.29 -13.42 13.74
CA VAL A 161 0.99 -14.11 13.50
C VAL A 161 1.75 -13.48 12.34
N MET A 162 1.08 -13.26 11.19
CA MET A 162 1.70 -12.61 10.04
C MET A 162 2.24 -11.25 10.43
N LYS A 163 1.46 -10.42 11.14
CA LYS A 163 1.91 -9.13 11.66
C LYS A 163 3.17 -9.24 12.53
N ILE A 164 3.22 -10.21 13.45
CA ILE A 164 4.41 -10.41 14.30
C ILE A 164 5.62 -10.75 13.43
N LEU A 165 5.46 -11.66 12.47
CA LEU A 165 6.53 -12.06 11.57
C LEU A 165 6.99 -10.88 10.69
N THR A 166 6.07 -10.05 10.19
CA THR A 166 6.44 -8.88 9.39
C THR A 166 7.13 -7.80 10.22
N LEU A 167 6.70 -7.58 11.48
CA LEU A 167 7.34 -6.61 12.37
C LEU A 167 8.79 -6.96 12.73
N VAL A 168 9.14 -8.25 12.69
CA VAL A 168 10.55 -8.68 12.80
C VAL A 168 11.38 -8.19 11.59
N LEU A 169 10.75 -8.03 10.43
CA LEU A 169 11.41 -7.73 9.17
C LEU A 169 11.42 -6.22 8.86
N THR A 170 10.33 -5.52 9.18
CA THR A 170 10.17 -4.08 8.91
C THR A 170 9.43 -3.37 10.04
N ASN A 171 9.75 -2.09 10.23
CA ASN A 171 9.11 -1.25 11.23
C ASN A 171 7.79 -0.65 10.70
N SER A 172 7.04 -0.01 11.61
CA SER A 172 5.85 0.77 11.24
C SER A 172 6.18 1.92 10.29
N LEU A 173 5.18 2.37 9.51
CA LEU A 173 5.30 3.43 8.53
C LEU A 173 5.96 4.68 9.12
N GLY A 174 6.97 5.21 8.43
CA GLY A 174 7.74 6.38 8.86
C GLY A 174 8.76 6.12 9.98
N ASN A 175 8.81 4.91 10.56
CA ASN A 175 9.80 4.56 11.59
C ASN A 175 10.99 3.80 10.98
N TYR A 176 11.98 4.54 10.46
CA TYR A 176 13.13 3.95 9.79
C TYR A 176 14.22 3.48 10.77
N LYS A 177 14.96 2.42 10.40
CA LYS A 177 16.16 1.99 11.13
C LYS A 177 17.17 3.14 11.19
N CYS A 178 17.85 3.27 12.33
CA CYS A 178 18.83 4.34 12.56
C CYS A 178 19.95 4.40 11.50
N THR A 179 20.30 3.26 10.91
CA THR A 179 21.26 3.18 9.78
C THR A 179 20.83 4.04 8.60
N TYR A 180 19.55 4.03 8.22
CA TYR A 180 19.02 4.83 7.13
C TYR A 180 18.98 6.33 7.48
N LEU A 181 18.62 6.68 8.72
CA LEU A 181 18.60 8.07 9.16
C LEU A 181 20.01 8.69 9.24
N LYS A 182 21.01 7.86 9.52
CA LYS A 182 22.43 8.26 9.57
C LYS A 182 23.02 8.50 8.19
N SER A 183 22.52 7.82 7.15
CA SER A 183 22.97 8.04 5.76
C SER A 183 22.30 9.24 5.10
N MET A 184 21.19 9.74 5.64
CA MET A 184 20.52 10.95 5.14
C MET A 184 21.29 12.22 5.50
N ASP A 185 21.13 13.27 4.70
CA ASP A 185 21.55 14.61 5.07
C ASP A 185 20.59 15.24 6.11
N MET A 186 20.77 16.54 6.39
CA MET A 186 19.93 17.23 7.36
C MET A 186 18.50 17.42 6.86
N ASP A 187 18.33 17.80 5.59
CA ASP A 187 17.02 18.10 4.99
C ASP A 187 16.16 16.83 4.87
N GLY A 188 16.76 15.72 4.42
CA GLY A 188 16.13 14.40 4.39
C GLY A 188 15.62 13.95 5.77
N ARG A 189 16.39 14.20 6.84
CA ARG A 189 15.93 13.93 8.22
C ARG A 189 14.78 14.83 8.64
N ILE A 190 14.75 16.09 8.19
CA ILE A 190 13.65 17.01 8.47
C ILE A 190 12.37 16.51 7.78
N PHE A 191 12.43 16.11 6.50
CA PHE A 191 11.27 15.57 5.79
C PHE A 191 10.72 14.30 6.46
N VAL A 192 11.59 13.41 6.92
CA VAL A 192 11.17 12.23 7.70
C VAL A 192 10.48 12.65 9.00
N LYS A 193 11.00 13.65 9.71
CA LYS A 193 10.38 14.14 10.94
C LYS A 193 9.00 14.76 10.69
N ASN A 194 8.85 15.54 9.62
CA ASN A 194 7.57 16.11 9.20
C ASN A 194 6.57 14.99 8.88
N PHE A 195 7.00 13.99 8.11
CA PHE A 195 6.19 12.82 7.80
C PHE A 195 5.74 12.07 9.06
N GLN A 196 6.66 11.84 10.00
CA GLN A 196 6.34 11.24 11.29
C GLN A 196 5.30 12.05 12.06
N GLN A 197 5.41 13.39 12.06
CA GLN A 197 4.43 14.26 12.72
C GLN A 197 3.05 14.15 12.07
N ASN A 198 2.96 14.19 10.74
CA ASN A 198 1.71 14.00 10.02
C ASN A 198 1.06 12.64 10.36
N LEU A 199 1.85 11.58 10.47
CA LEU A 199 1.36 10.27 10.91
C LEU A 199 0.87 10.30 12.36
N GLN A 200 1.48 11.07 13.26
CA GLN A 200 0.97 11.23 14.62
C GLN A 200 -0.40 11.90 14.65
N ASP A 201 -0.60 12.91 13.82
CA ASP A 201 -1.87 13.64 13.72
C ASP A 201 -2.97 12.74 13.16
N ILE A 202 -2.70 12.01 12.07
CA ILE A 202 -3.62 10.99 11.52
C ILE A 202 -3.97 9.95 12.58
N ARG A 203 -2.99 9.46 13.33
CA ARG A 203 -3.19 8.48 14.40
C ARG A 203 -4.15 9.01 15.47
N LYS A 204 -3.97 10.26 15.89
CA LYS A 204 -4.83 10.92 16.87
C LYS A 204 -6.27 11.00 16.37
N GLU A 205 -6.47 11.43 15.12
CA GLU A 205 -7.80 11.54 14.52
C GLU A 205 -8.51 10.17 14.42
N ILE A 206 -7.78 9.10 14.08
CA ILE A 206 -8.33 7.73 14.08
C ILE A 206 -8.76 7.31 15.48
N TYR A 207 -7.95 7.60 16.50
CA TYR A 207 -8.30 7.30 17.89
C TYR A 207 -9.53 8.07 18.37
N GLU A 208 -9.63 9.37 18.03
CA GLU A 208 -10.79 10.20 18.36
C GLU A 208 -12.07 9.65 17.70
N ARG A 209 -12.02 9.35 16.40
CA ARG A 209 -13.13 8.70 15.68
C ARG A 209 -13.56 7.39 16.37
N ASN A 210 -12.60 6.51 16.67
CA ASN A 210 -12.89 5.21 17.26
C ASN A 210 -13.47 5.33 18.68
N ALA A 211 -12.98 6.30 19.48
CA ALA A 211 -13.55 6.60 20.79
C ALA A 211 -15.00 7.08 20.67
N ASP A 212 -15.31 7.90 19.67
CA ASP A 212 -16.66 8.41 19.45
C ASP A 212 -17.63 7.34 18.93
N ILE A 213 -17.15 6.37 18.13
CA ILE A 213 -17.92 5.18 17.77
C ILE A 213 -18.32 4.40 19.03
N ILE A 214 -17.36 4.13 19.92
CA ILE A 214 -17.61 3.40 21.16
C ILE A 214 -18.64 4.12 22.03
N LYS A 215 -18.54 5.46 22.16
CA LYS A 215 -19.48 6.27 22.95
C LYS A 215 -20.89 6.27 22.34
N ARG A 216 -21.01 6.30 21.01
CA ARG A 216 -22.31 6.33 20.30
C ARG A 216 -23.02 4.98 20.31
N ASN A 217 -22.28 3.88 20.43
CA ASN A 217 -22.86 2.55 20.43
C ASN A 217 -23.84 2.33 21.58
N ASN A 218 -25.04 1.86 21.23
CA ASN A 218 -26.08 1.47 22.17
C ASN A 218 -26.29 -0.05 22.12
N LYS A 219 -26.36 -0.71 23.27
CA LYS A 219 -26.57 -2.17 23.38
C LYS A 219 -27.88 -2.66 22.75
N ASN A 220 -28.85 -1.77 22.58
CA ASN A 220 -30.16 -2.08 22.00
C ASN A 220 -30.23 -1.79 20.49
N GLN A 221 -29.13 -1.38 19.85
CA GLN A 221 -29.05 -1.07 18.43
C GLN A 221 -27.90 -1.84 17.77
N VAL A 222 -27.84 -1.79 16.44
CA VAL A 222 -26.69 -2.32 15.69
C VAL A 222 -25.45 -1.57 16.12
N GLN A 223 -24.40 -2.32 16.49
CA GLN A 223 -23.13 -1.74 16.92
C GLN A 223 -22.26 -1.38 15.71
N GLU A 224 -21.73 -0.17 15.69
CA GLU A 224 -20.63 0.21 14.81
C GLU A 224 -19.31 -0.31 15.38
N TYR A 225 -18.41 -0.79 14.51
CA TYR A 225 -17.12 -1.32 14.93
C TYR A 225 -16.02 -0.27 14.71
N THR A 226 -15.05 -0.24 15.63
CA THR A 226 -13.84 0.57 15.42
C THR A 226 -13.04 0.04 14.24
N TYR A 227 -12.36 0.94 13.55
CA TYR A 227 -11.46 0.58 12.47
C TYR A 227 -10.05 1.01 12.84
N GLU A 228 -9.16 0.04 12.99
CA GLU A 228 -7.82 0.25 13.53
C GLU A 228 -6.72 -0.25 12.58
N TRP A 229 -7.09 -0.86 11.46
CA TRP A 229 -6.13 -1.54 10.56
C TRP A 229 -5.13 -0.58 9.92
N LEU A 230 -5.54 0.66 9.69
CA LEU A 230 -4.71 1.72 9.11
C LEU A 230 -4.21 2.72 10.15
N LEU A 231 -4.20 2.35 11.44
CA LEU A 231 -3.43 3.11 12.41
C LEU A 231 -1.95 3.12 11.97
N PRO A 232 -1.27 4.28 11.91
CA PRO A 232 0.10 4.38 11.41
C PRO A 232 1.12 3.46 12.10
N ASP A 233 0.90 3.11 13.36
CA ASP A 233 1.73 2.16 14.12
C ASP A 233 1.47 0.69 13.75
N ARG A 234 0.41 0.40 12.98
CA ARG A 234 0.05 -0.92 12.46
C ARG A 234 0.32 -1.07 10.96
N VAL A 235 0.48 0.03 10.24
CA VAL A 235 0.94 0.05 8.85
C VAL A 235 2.46 -0.10 8.82
N LEU A 236 2.99 -0.91 7.92
CA LEU A 236 4.42 -1.23 7.81
C LEU A 236 5.08 -0.42 6.69
N ASN A 237 6.39 -0.22 6.73
CA ASN A 237 7.09 0.48 5.64
C ASN A 237 7.14 -0.32 4.32
N SER A 238 6.96 -1.65 4.36
CA SER A 238 7.16 -2.53 3.21
C SER A 238 6.41 -3.85 3.33
N ILE A 239 6.02 -4.43 2.19
CA ILE A 239 5.59 -5.83 2.09
C ILE A 239 6.80 -6.72 2.37
N SER A 240 6.77 -7.43 3.49
CA SER A 240 7.90 -8.25 3.95
C SER A 240 7.51 -9.69 4.29
N ILE A 241 6.23 -10.06 4.15
CA ILE A 241 5.72 -11.44 4.24
C ILE A 241 4.48 -11.63 3.37
#